data_AF-A0A183AX84-F1
#
_entry.id   AF-A0A183AX84-F1
#
_cell.length_a   1.000
_cell.length_b   1.000
_cell.length_c   1.000
_cell.angle_alpha   90.00
_cell.angle_beta   90.00
_cell.angle_gamma   90.00
#
_symmetry.space_group_name_H-M   'P 1'
#
loop_
_entity.id
_entity.type
_entity.pdbx_description
1 polymer ?
#
loop_
_entity_poly.entity_id
_entity_poly.type
_entity_poly.pdbx_seq_one_letter_code
_entity_poly.pdbx_strand_id
1 'polypeptide(L)' 'MIRYNGIQFEESLPWRTGSNRLPDNQEISLSMLNCVKGRLKKNTQLKEAYCNAMKRNLELGFIERAVGEADKEQPL' A
#
# COMPACT_ATOMS: atom_id res chain seq x y z
N MET A 1 -2.25 23.89 6.95
CA MET A 1 -2.77 23.93 8.35
C MET A 1 -2.98 22.50 8.77
N ILE A 2 -2.29 22.05 9.82
CA ILE A 2 -2.37 20.68 10.31
C ILE A 2 -3.48 20.60 11.36
N ARG A 3 -4.43 19.67 11.20
CA ARG A 3 -5.55 19.44 12.11
C ARG A 3 -5.49 18.00 12.62
N TYR A 4 -5.68 17.79 13.91
CA TYR A 4 -5.75 16.44 14.49
C TYR A 4 -7.21 16.06 14.69
N ASN A 5 -7.64 14.93 14.12
CA ASN A 5 -9.04 14.49 14.18
C ASN A 5 -9.30 13.44 15.29
N GLY A 6 -8.32 13.18 16.16
CA GLY A 6 -8.39 12.16 17.20
C GLY A 6 -7.78 10.80 16.79
N ILE A 7 -7.58 10.55 15.50
CA ILE A 7 -7.01 9.32 14.96
C ILE A 7 -5.74 9.62 14.14
N GLN A 8 -5.75 10.69 13.35
CA GLN A 8 -4.63 11.09 12.50
C GLN A 8 -4.54 12.60 12.34
N PHE A 9 -3.36 13.05 11.93
CA PHE A 9 -3.15 14.43 11.49
C PHE A 9 -3.54 14.57 10.02
N GLU A 10 -4.43 15.53 9.75
CA GLU A 10 -4.83 15.94 8.41
C GLU A 10 -4.15 17.27 8.08
N GLU A 11 -3.35 17.28 7.03
CA GLU A 11 -2.75 18.50 6.50
C GLU A 11 -3.51 18.98 5.26
N SER A 12 -4.04 20.20 5.34
CA SER A 12 -4.61 20.85 4.16
C SER A 12 -3.49 21.40 3.29
N LEU A 13 -3.33 20.87 2.06
CA LEU A 13 -2.37 21.35 1.08
C LEU A 13 -2.81 22.74 0.58
N PRO A 14 -1.97 23.80 0.73
CA PRO A 14 -2.40 25.19 0.52
C PRO A 14 -2.76 25.54 -0.93
N TRP A 15 -2.42 24.69 -1.91
CA TRP A 15 -2.80 24.85 -3.33
C TRP A 15 -4.03 24.05 -3.75
N ARG A 16 -4.66 23.28 -2.84
CA ARG A 16 -5.90 22.55 -3.11
C ARG A 16 -7.09 23.27 -2.47
N THR A 17 -7.96 23.84 -3.31
CA THR A 17 -9.29 24.31 -2.93
C THR A 17 -10.31 23.19 -3.21
N GLY A 18 -11.00 22.68 -2.18
CA GLY A 18 -12.07 21.68 -2.33
C GLY A 18 -11.93 20.46 -1.42
N SER A 19 -12.70 19.40 -1.71
CA SER A 19 -12.68 18.14 -0.94
C SER A 19 -11.30 17.48 -1.01
N ASN A 20 -10.69 17.24 0.15
CA ASN A 20 -9.42 16.53 0.29
C ASN A 20 -9.58 15.00 0.08
N ARG A 21 -10.57 14.55 -0.69
CA ARG A 21 -10.60 13.15 -1.11
C ARG A 21 -9.41 12.90 -2.02
N LEU A 22 -8.61 11.90 -1.65
CA LEU A 22 -7.65 11.32 -2.56
C LEU A 22 -8.41 10.90 -3.83
N PRO A 23 -7.84 11.15 -5.02
CA PRO A 23 -8.47 10.68 -6.25
C PRO A 23 -8.65 9.17 -6.14
N ASP A 24 -9.82 8.67 -6.58
CA ASP A 24 -10.04 7.24 -6.69
C ASP A 24 -9.03 6.68 -7.70
N ASN A 25 -8.00 6.04 -7.17
CA ASN A 25 -6.88 5.50 -7.93
C ASN A 25 -6.93 3.97 -7.97
N GLN A 26 -8.08 3.37 -7.64
CA GLN A 26 -8.23 1.92 -7.54
C GLN A 26 -7.87 1.24 -8.86
N GLU A 27 -8.44 1.71 -9.97
CA GLU A 27 -8.22 1.14 -11.30
C GLU A 27 -6.75 1.23 -11.73
N ILE A 28 -6.13 2.39 -11.51
CA ILE A 28 -4.72 2.64 -11.83
C ILE A 28 -3.83 1.70 -11.01
N SER A 29 -4.08 1.62 -9.71
CA SER A 29 -3.31 0.77 -8.78
C SER A 29 -3.45 -0.71 -9.15
N LEU A 30 -4.67 -1.14 -9.51
CA LEU A 30 -4.94 -2.51 -9.95
C LEU A 30 -4.23 -2.85 -11.26
N SER A 31 -4.25 -1.93 -12.23
CA SER A 31 -3.55 -2.08 -13.50
C SER A 31 -2.03 -2.25 -13.28
N MET A 32 -1.44 -1.36 -12.48
CA MET A 32 -0.01 -1.45 -12.12
C MET A 32 0.31 -2.79 -11.43
N LEU A 33 -0.51 -3.22 -10.48
CA LEU A 33 -0.33 -4.51 -9.80
C LEU A 33 -0.35 -5.69 -10.78
N ASN A 34 -1.26 -5.69 -11.75
CA ASN A 34 -1.37 -6.74 -12.75
C ASN A 34 -0.14 -6.76 -13.68
N CYS A 35 0.34 -5.59 -14.11
CA CYS A 35 1.59 -5.48 -14.88
C CYS A 35 2.78 -6.04 -14.10
N VAL A 36 2.92 -5.67 -12.82
CA VAL A 36 3.99 -6.18 -11.94
C VAL A 36 3.90 -7.70 -11.82
N LYS A 37 2.71 -8.27 -11.51
CA LYS A 37 2.49 -9.73 -11.46
C LYS A 37 2.92 -10.41 -12.76
N GLY A 38 2.57 -9.84 -13.91
CA GLY A 38 2.96 -10.37 -15.22
C GLY A 38 4.48 -10.41 -15.42
N ARG A 39 5.19 -9.36 -15.01
CA ARG A 39 6.66 -9.29 -15.09
C ARG A 39 7.34 -10.30 -14.16
N LEU A 40 6.86 -10.41 -12.92
CA LEU A 40 7.40 -11.35 -11.92
C LEU A 40 7.20 -12.81 -12.32
N LYS A 41 6.12 -13.13 -13.07
CA LYS A 41 5.90 -14.49 -13.60
C LYS A 41 6.94 -14.88 -14.66
N LYS A 42 7.42 -13.92 -15.46
CA LYS A 42 8.30 -14.18 -16.61
C LYS A 42 9.80 -14.11 -16.26
N ASN A 43 10.17 -13.41 -15.19
CA ASN A 43 11.57 -13.18 -14.82
C ASN A 43 11.83 -13.58 -13.37
N THR A 44 12.55 -14.70 -13.20
CA THR A 44 12.87 -15.29 -11.88
C THR A 44 13.78 -14.41 -11.04
N GLN A 45 14.79 -13.77 -11.64
CA GLN A 45 15.70 -12.88 -10.91
C GLN A 45 14.96 -11.65 -10.38
N LEU A 46 14.09 -11.06 -11.21
CA LEU A 46 13.24 -9.95 -10.78
C LEU A 46 12.30 -10.36 -9.64
N LYS A 47 11.74 -11.57 -9.72
CA LYS A 47 10.88 -12.12 -8.66
C LYS A 47 11.62 -12.24 -7.33
N GLU A 48 12.84 -12.78 -7.36
CA GLU A 48 13.66 -12.93 -6.16
C GLU A 48 14.03 -11.57 -5.54
N ALA A 49 14.50 -10.62 -6.36
CA ALA A 49 14.81 -9.27 -5.92
C ALA A 49 13.59 -8.56 -5.30
N TYR A 50 12.41 -8.70 -5.93
CA TYR A 50 11.15 -8.15 -5.43
C TYR A 50 10.79 -8.75 -4.07
N CYS A 51 10.88 -10.08 -3.91
CA CYS A 51 10.60 -10.74 -2.63
C CYS A 51 11.56 -10.30 -1.52
N ASN A 52 12.85 -10.14 -1.82
CA ASN A 52 13.84 -9.68 -0.85
C ASN A 52 13.58 -8.24 -0.42
N ALA A 53 13.21 -7.36 -1.36
CA ALA A 53 12.81 -5.99 -1.05
C ALA A 53 11.56 -5.94 -0.15
N MET A 54 10.55 -6.78 -0.43
CA MET A 54 9.34 -6.87 0.41
C MET A 54 9.67 -7.34 1.83
N LYS A 55 10.54 -8.35 2.00
CA LYS A 55 10.99 -8.78 3.34
C LYS A 55 11.70 -7.66 4.10
N ARG A 56 12.63 -6.95 3.44
CA ARG A 56 13.33 -5.82 4.05
C ARG A 56 12.36 -4.71 4.46
N ASN A 57 11.40 -4.38 3.60
CA ASN A 57 10.39 -3.36 3.94
C ASN A 57 9.50 -3.78 5.12
N LEU A 58 9.21 -5.07 5.26
CA LEU A 58 8.49 -5.62 6.40
C LEU A 58 9.33 -5.51 7.68
N GLU A 59 10.61 -5.87 7.63
CA GLU A 59 11.55 -5.74 8.77
C GLU A 59 11.75 -4.29 9.21
N LEU A 60 11.74 -3.36 8.26
CA LEU A 60 11.84 -1.92 8.52
C LEU A 60 10.50 -1.29 8.96
N GLY A 61 9.40 -2.04 8.95
CA GLY A 61 8.07 -1.55 9.33
C GLY A 61 7.44 -0.59 8.31
N PHE A 62 7.94 -0.54 7.07
CA PHE A 62 7.34 0.27 6.00
C PHE A 62 6.08 -0.34 5.41
N ILE A 63 5.96 -1.66 5.51
CA ILE A 63 4.78 -2.40 5.10
C ILE A 63 4.38 -3.37 6.21
N GLU A 64 3.11 -3.71 6.26
CA GLU A 64 2.57 -4.73 7.12
C GLU A 64 1.94 -5.85 6.29
N ARG A 65 1.73 -7.01 6.91
CA ARG A 65 0.95 -8.07 6.28
C ARG A 65 -0.51 -7.65 6.27
N ALA A 66 -1.10 -7.61 5.09
CA ALA A 66 -2.55 -7.46 4.98
C ALA A 66 -3.21 -8.68 5.63
N VAL A 67 -3.96 -8.46 6.72
CA VAL A 67 -4.80 -9.47 7.36
C VAL A 67 -6.03 -9.64 6.49
N GLY A 68 -6.17 -10.80 5.83
CA GLY A 68 -7.38 -11.11 5.07
C GLY A 68 -8.55 -11.41 5.99
N GLU A 69 -9.79 -11.40 5.48
CA GLU A 69 -10.94 -11.93 6.25
C GLU A 69 -10.74 -13.40 6.68
N ALA A 70 -9.89 -14.16 5.97
CA ALA A 70 -9.52 -15.53 6.32
C ALA A 70 -8.62 -15.67 7.56
N ASP A 71 -7.98 -14.58 8.03
CA ASP A 71 -7.09 -14.58 9.20
C ASP A 71 -7.80 -14.09 10.48
N LYS A 72 -9.10 -13.78 10.42
CA LYS A 72 -9.90 -13.35 11.58
C LYS A 72 -10.42 -14.51 12.44
N GLU A 73 -10.23 -15.76 12.01
CA GLU A 73 -10.54 -16.96 12.81
C GLU A 73 -9.26 -17.64 13.29
N GLN A 74 -8.62 -17.07 14.31
CA GLN A 74 -8.00 -17.84 15.40
C GLN A 74 -7.48 -16.89 16.48
N PRO A 75 -8.27 -16.59 17.52
CA PRO A 75 -7.71 -16.28 18.82
C PRO A 75 -7.29 -17.59 19.49
N LEU A 76 -6.05 -17.63 19.98
CA LEU A 76 -5.57 -18.56 20.99
C LEU A 76 -6.27 -18.30 22.33
#